data_AF-A0A940KTI6-F1
#
_entry.id   AF-A0A940KTI6-F1
#
_cell.length_a   1.000
_cell.length_b   1.000
_cell.length_c   1.000
_cell.angle_alpha   90.00
_cell.angle_beta   90.00
_cell.angle_gamma   90.00
#
_symmetry.space_group_name_H-M   'P 1'
#
loop_
_entity.id
_entity.type
_entity.pdbx_description
1 polymer ?
#
loop_
_entity_poly.entity_id
_entity_poly.type
_entity_poly.pdbx_seq_one_letter_code
_entity_poly.pdbx_strand_id
1 'polypeptide(L)'
;MMGFVLLLATIKAQNPAYTEPKVSFVHSAIGDYLYLLFNRKALESHPDIDSLSGIRDLPTLDELIALPEIVTSMQISSYEEIYPILEQYYKNAGSTTIQQPFVKKLGFGEKLPPYDTILALVTAGEPHFKQFDSLWQEHIFPQIDLQIKNWQHQLELLDVTGNYQRLTRLSLKTDTLQIGALAYHLAGSANYNPTGIYTSLFKTPNLPWVIGHEGTHLLLTGPAGKNWICL
;
A
#
# COMPACT_ATOMS: atom_id res chain seq x y z
N MET A 1 -39.17 52.81 17.85
CA MET A 1 -39.39 51.64 16.96
C MET A 1 -38.35 51.68 15.86
N MET A 2 -37.32 50.84 15.94
CA MET A 2 -36.31 50.69 14.88
C MET A 2 -36.19 49.19 14.63
N GLY A 3 -36.73 48.73 13.50
CA GLY A 3 -36.72 47.34 13.10
C GLY A 3 -35.38 46.98 12.48
N PHE A 4 -34.64 46.08 13.11
CA PHE A 4 -33.47 45.45 12.52
C PHE A 4 -33.95 44.26 11.67
N VAL A 5 -33.91 44.40 10.35
CA VAL A 5 -34.14 43.29 9.43
C VAL A 5 -32.85 42.50 9.32
N LEU A 6 -32.84 41.30 9.93
CA LEU A 6 -31.75 40.35 9.79
C LEU A 6 -31.88 39.67 8.40
N LEU A 7 -31.08 40.10 7.43
CA LEU A 7 -30.93 39.37 6.18
C LEU A 7 -30.06 38.12 6.45
N LEU A 8 -30.72 36.97 6.58
CA LEU A 8 -30.06 35.66 6.51
C LEU A 8 -29.63 35.42 5.06
N ALA A 9 -28.41 35.81 4.73
CA ALA A 9 -27.76 35.38 3.50
C ALA A 9 -27.46 33.89 3.63
N THR A 10 -28.27 33.04 3.00
CA THR A 10 -27.93 31.63 2.76
C THR A 10 -26.75 31.60 1.79
N ILE A 11 -25.53 31.53 2.33
CA ILE A 11 -24.38 31.08 1.57
C ILE A 11 -24.71 29.63 1.20
N LYS A 12 -25.13 29.40 -0.05
CA LYS A 12 -25.05 28.06 -0.64
C LYS A 12 -23.57 27.70 -0.51
N ALA A 13 -23.24 26.83 0.43
CA ALA A 13 -21.94 26.18 0.44
C ALA A 13 -21.82 25.49 -0.92
N GLN A 14 -21.08 26.11 -1.83
CA GLN A 14 -20.59 25.42 -3.00
C GLN A 14 -19.71 24.33 -2.41
N ASN A 15 -20.18 23.08 -2.45
CA ASN A 15 -19.32 21.95 -2.18
C ASN A 15 -18.07 22.17 -3.04
N PRO A 16 -16.86 22.24 -2.45
CA PRO A 16 -15.66 22.30 -3.25
C PRO A 16 -15.74 21.15 -4.24
N ALA A 17 -15.48 21.41 -5.51
CA ALA A 17 -15.43 20.36 -6.51
C ALA A 17 -14.31 19.40 -6.07
N TYR A 18 -14.70 18.25 -5.50
CA TYR A 18 -13.75 17.23 -5.10
C TYR A 18 -13.12 16.68 -6.38
N THR A 19 -11.81 16.83 -6.52
CA THR A 19 -11.08 16.15 -7.59
C THR A 19 -10.89 14.70 -7.17
N GLU A 20 -11.52 13.80 -7.90
CA GLU A 20 -11.33 12.37 -7.69
C GLU A 20 -9.97 11.94 -8.24
N PRO A 21 -9.17 11.18 -7.47
CA PRO A 21 -7.90 10.69 -7.96
C PRO A 21 -8.14 9.68 -9.07
N LYS A 22 -7.26 9.69 -10.08
CA LYS A 22 -7.20 8.59 -11.04
C LYS A 22 -6.72 7.33 -10.32
N VAL A 23 -7.58 6.33 -10.23
CA VAL A 23 -7.24 5.04 -9.63
C VAL A 23 -6.52 4.16 -10.65
N SER A 24 -5.44 3.53 -10.22
CA SER A 24 -4.74 2.49 -10.99
C SER A 24 -4.54 1.25 -10.13
N PHE A 25 -4.88 0.09 -10.67
CA PHE A 25 -4.66 -1.19 -10.00
C PHE A 25 -3.29 -1.75 -10.35
N VAL A 26 -2.56 -2.25 -9.35
CA VAL A 26 -1.20 -2.76 -9.52
C VAL A 26 -1.05 -4.12 -8.84
N HIS A 27 -0.09 -4.90 -9.32
CA HIS A 27 0.37 -6.15 -8.72
C HIS A 27 1.86 -6.32 -9.01
N SER A 28 2.54 -7.20 -8.27
CA SER A 28 3.96 -7.48 -8.51
C SER A 28 4.36 -8.83 -7.95
N ALA A 29 4.86 -9.72 -8.82
CA ALA A 29 5.48 -10.97 -8.38
C ALA A 29 6.67 -10.68 -7.46
N ILE A 30 7.47 -9.66 -7.75
CA ILE A 30 8.61 -9.27 -6.92
C ILE A 30 8.14 -8.72 -5.57
N GLY A 31 7.11 -7.89 -5.55
CA GLY A 31 6.52 -7.40 -4.30
C GLY A 31 6.01 -8.54 -3.40
N ASP A 32 5.28 -9.48 -3.98
CA ASP A 32 4.81 -10.69 -3.30
C ASP A 32 5.97 -11.57 -2.81
N TYR A 33 7.01 -11.71 -3.63
CA TYR A 33 8.20 -12.46 -3.26
C TYR A 33 8.97 -11.82 -2.10
N LEU A 34 9.08 -10.50 -2.07
CA LEU A 34 9.71 -9.79 -0.97
C LEU A 34 8.90 -9.94 0.33
N TYR A 35 7.57 -9.93 0.26
CA TYR A 35 6.73 -10.27 1.40
C TYR A 35 7.01 -11.68 1.92
N LEU A 36 7.06 -12.66 1.03
CA LEU A 36 7.42 -14.03 1.36
C LEU A 36 8.82 -14.15 1.99
N LEU A 37 9.79 -13.43 1.44
CA LEU A 37 11.18 -13.44 1.89
C LEU A 37 11.32 -12.84 3.29
N PHE A 38 10.65 -11.71 3.55
CA PHE A 38 10.76 -10.97 4.80
C PHE A 38 9.84 -11.50 5.90
N ASN A 39 8.69 -12.04 5.53
CA ASN A 39 7.69 -12.51 6.49
C ASN A 39 7.03 -13.82 6.05
N ARG A 40 7.36 -14.88 6.79
CA ARG A 40 6.82 -16.23 6.53
C ARG A 40 5.71 -16.65 7.48
N LYS A 41 5.20 -15.74 8.32
CA LYS A 41 4.07 -16.07 9.21
C LYS A 41 2.78 -16.34 8.44
N ALA A 42 2.69 -15.88 7.18
CA ALA A 42 1.58 -16.16 6.26
C ALA A 42 1.76 -17.43 5.41
N LEU A 43 2.79 -18.26 5.66
CA LEU A 43 2.99 -19.50 4.88
C LEU A 43 1.84 -20.51 5.05
N GLU A 44 1.17 -20.54 6.19
CA GLU A 44 0.08 -21.48 6.45
C GLU A 44 -1.10 -21.30 5.49
N SER A 45 -1.28 -20.11 4.89
CA SER A 45 -2.35 -19.84 3.93
C SER A 45 -1.99 -20.17 2.47
N HIS A 46 -0.75 -20.56 2.17
CA HIS A 46 -0.25 -20.74 0.81
C HIS A 46 0.64 -22.00 0.68
N PRO A 47 0.02 -23.21 0.61
CA PRO A 47 0.73 -24.49 0.69
C PRO A 47 1.72 -24.75 -0.46
N ASP A 48 1.58 -24.06 -1.59
CA ASP A 48 2.38 -24.31 -2.81
C ASP A 48 3.84 -23.84 -2.69
N ILE A 49 4.18 -23.11 -1.63
CA ILE A 49 5.55 -22.66 -1.32
C ILE A 49 6.47 -23.80 -0.90
N ASP A 50 5.92 -24.95 -0.49
CA ASP A 50 6.72 -26.14 -0.19
C ASP A 50 7.53 -26.64 -1.39
N SER A 51 7.13 -26.24 -2.60
CA SER A 51 7.89 -26.53 -3.81
C SER A 51 9.15 -25.66 -3.98
N LEU A 52 9.25 -24.52 -3.27
CA LEU A 52 10.40 -23.62 -3.33
C LEU A 52 11.55 -24.16 -2.49
N SER A 53 12.41 -24.96 -3.13
CA SER A 53 13.58 -25.54 -2.47
C SER A 53 14.51 -24.46 -1.90
N GLY A 54 14.92 -24.61 -0.64
CA GLY A 54 15.93 -23.77 0.02
C GLY A 54 15.43 -22.40 0.53
N ILE A 55 14.26 -21.91 0.12
CA ILE A 55 13.77 -20.60 0.61
C ILE A 55 13.45 -20.63 2.10
N ARG A 56 13.02 -21.78 2.63
CA ARG A 56 12.73 -21.98 4.07
C ARG A 56 13.98 -21.87 4.94
N ASP A 57 15.16 -22.15 4.38
CA ASP A 57 16.43 -22.14 5.11
C ASP A 57 17.02 -20.72 5.24
N LEU A 58 16.52 -19.77 4.44
CA LEU A 58 16.92 -18.36 4.55
C LEU A 58 16.34 -17.74 5.83
N PRO A 59 17.04 -16.83 6.52
CA PRO A 59 16.44 -16.10 7.63
C PRO A 59 15.26 -15.22 7.15
N THR A 60 14.37 -14.85 8.07
CA THR A 60 13.30 -13.85 7.85
C THR A 60 13.56 -12.61 8.68
N LEU A 61 12.94 -11.48 8.30
CA LEU A 61 12.96 -10.28 9.14
C LEU A 61 11.94 -10.38 10.28
N ASP A 62 10.81 -11.07 10.03
CA ASP A 62 9.63 -11.08 10.90
C ASP A 62 9.06 -9.68 11.19
N GLU A 63 9.47 -8.70 10.39
CA GLU A 63 9.08 -7.30 10.48
C GLU A 63 8.40 -6.86 9.19
N LEU A 64 7.50 -5.90 9.32
CA LEU A 64 6.78 -5.31 8.19
C LEU A 64 7.46 -4.00 7.75
N ILE A 65 8.18 -4.07 6.63
CA ILE A 65 8.84 -2.91 6.01
C ILE A 65 8.14 -2.52 4.71
N ALA A 66 8.31 -1.25 4.30
CA ALA A 66 7.62 -0.69 3.13
C ALA A 66 8.18 -1.11 1.75
N LEU A 67 9.33 -1.79 1.72
CA LEU A 67 10.04 -2.11 0.49
C LEU A 67 9.20 -2.92 -0.53
N PRO A 68 8.43 -3.95 -0.14
CA PRO A 68 7.56 -4.68 -1.06
C PRO A 68 6.53 -3.78 -1.77
N GLU A 69 5.94 -2.82 -1.06
CA GLU A 69 4.94 -1.90 -1.65
C GLU A 69 5.60 -0.87 -2.57
N ILE A 70 6.78 -0.37 -2.22
CA ILE A 70 7.56 0.53 -3.08
C ILE A 70 7.93 -0.19 -4.39
N VAL A 71 8.45 -1.42 -4.30
CA VAL A 71 8.78 -2.23 -5.47
C VAL A 71 7.54 -2.53 -6.31
N THR A 72 6.42 -2.84 -5.67
CA THR A 72 5.13 -3.01 -6.35
C THR A 72 4.71 -1.74 -7.06
N SER A 73 4.79 -0.60 -6.38
CA SER A 73 4.41 0.70 -6.91
C SER A 73 5.20 1.11 -8.15
N MET A 74 6.51 0.83 -8.13
CA MET A 74 7.44 1.13 -9.21
C MET A 74 7.26 0.21 -10.43
N GLN A 75 6.49 -0.89 -10.30
CA GLN A 75 6.21 -1.83 -11.38
C GLN A 75 7.49 -2.32 -12.08
N ILE A 76 8.52 -2.62 -11.29
CA ILE A 76 9.78 -3.15 -11.82
C ILE A 76 9.56 -4.51 -12.47
N SER A 77 10.38 -4.82 -13.47
CA SER A 77 10.24 -6.01 -14.31
C SER A 77 11.25 -7.11 -14.02
N SER A 78 12.30 -6.80 -13.26
CA SER A 78 13.41 -7.69 -12.98
C SER A 78 13.84 -7.61 -11.52
N TYR A 79 14.39 -8.71 -11.01
CA TYR A 79 14.78 -8.81 -9.60
C TYR A 79 15.95 -7.88 -9.26
N GLU A 80 16.83 -7.67 -10.24
CA GLU A 80 18.03 -6.84 -10.15
C GLU A 80 17.68 -5.35 -9.92
N GLU A 81 16.48 -4.92 -10.32
CA GLU A 81 16.00 -3.56 -10.08
C GLU A 81 15.71 -3.28 -8.58
N ILE A 82 15.63 -4.31 -7.73
CA ILE A 82 15.46 -4.15 -6.28
C ILE A 82 16.68 -3.45 -5.66
N TYR A 83 17.90 -3.74 -6.12
CA TYR A 83 19.13 -3.23 -5.53
C TYR A 83 19.23 -1.69 -5.51
N PRO A 84 19.07 -0.97 -6.64
CA PRO A 84 19.08 0.49 -6.61
C PRO A 84 17.89 1.07 -5.82
N ILE A 85 16.73 0.40 -5.77
CA ILE A 85 15.59 0.82 -4.96
C ILE A 85 15.92 0.70 -3.47
N LEU A 86 16.54 -0.40 -3.05
CA LEU A 86 16.96 -0.63 -1.68
C LEU A 86 17.97 0.43 -1.23
N GLU A 87 18.94 0.79 -2.08
CA GLU A 87 19.85 1.89 -1.79
C GLU A 87 19.11 3.22 -1.58
N GLN A 88 18.17 3.56 -2.46
CA GLN A 88 17.38 4.80 -2.34
C GLN A 88 16.50 4.79 -1.10
N TYR A 89 15.90 3.64 -0.78
CA TYR A 89 15.08 3.41 0.41
C TYR A 89 15.83 3.75 1.70
N TYR A 90 17.12 3.41 1.79
CA TYR A 90 17.97 3.78 2.94
C TYR A 90 18.60 5.17 2.85
N LYS A 91 18.95 5.67 1.66
CA LYS A 91 19.45 7.05 1.48
C LYS A 91 18.41 8.08 1.93
N ASN A 92 17.14 7.84 1.62
CA ASN A 92 16.02 8.67 2.08
C ASN A 92 15.69 8.44 3.56
N ALA A 93 16.37 7.49 4.23
CA ALA A 93 16.06 7.16 5.61
C ALA A 93 16.62 8.11 6.66
N GLY A 94 17.60 8.95 6.29
CA GLY A 94 18.31 9.86 7.18
C GLY A 94 17.83 11.32 7.18
N SER A 95 16.87 11.72 6.34
CA SER A 95 16.36 13.11 6.38
C SER A 95 15.35 13.26 7.51
N THR A 96 15.78 13.82 8.63
CA THR A 96 14.94 14.33 9.73
C THR A 96 14.13 15.57 9.35
N THR A 97 14.18 15.99 8.08
CA THR A 97 13.43 17.13 7.55
C THR A 97 12.67 16.69 6.30
N ILE A 98 11.57 15.95 6.45
CA ILE A 98 10.66 15.68 5.33
C ILE A 98 9.33 16.33 5.62
N GLN A 99 8.95 17.29 4.77
CA GLN A 99 7.61 17.91 4.72
C GLN A 99 6.50 16.91 4.30
N GLN A 100 6.86 15.65 4.03
CA GLN A 100 5.99 14.55 3.60
C GLN A 100 6.50 13.25 4.26
N PRO A 101 5.74 12.56 5.13
CA PRO A 101 6.25 11.38 5.82
C PRO A 101 6.54 10.23 4.84
N PHE A 102 7.79 9.76 4.79
CA PHE A 102 8.17 8.53 4.11
C PHE A 102 7.99 7.37 5.09
N VAL A 103 6.88 6.64 5.00
CA VAL A 103 6.57 5.51 5.90
C VAL A 103 7.49 4.34 5.56
N LYS A 104 8.27 3.88 6.54
CA LYS A 104 9.27 2.81 6.34
C LYS A 104 8.85 1.46 6.93
N LYS A 105 7.90 1.45 7.86
CA LYS A 105 7.34 0.24 8.48
C LYS A 105 5.83 0.39 8.63
N LEU A 106 5.11 -0.73 8.53
CA LEU A 106 3.66 -0.82 8.75
C LEU A 106 3.26 -0.67 10.24
N GLY A 107 4.23 -0.71 11.15
CA GLY A 107 4.07 -0.46 12.59
C GLY A 107 4.72 0.85 13.04
N PHE A 108 4.02 1.62 13.89
CA PHE A 108 4.57 2.83 14.50
C PHE A 108 5.66 2.50 15.53
N GLY A 109 6.81 3.18 15.45
CA GLY A 109 7.79 3.27 16.56
C GLY A 109 8.97 2.30 16.55
N GLU A 110 9.10 1.41 15.57
CA GLU A 110 10.23 0.47 15.51
C GLU A 110 11.38 0.97 14.62
N LYS A 111 12.62 0.61 15.00
CA LYS A 111 13.82 0.90 14.17
C LYS A 111 13.76 0.05 12.90
N LEU A 112 14.08 0.65 11.74
CA LEU A 112 14.26 -0.07 10.49
C LEU A 112 15.43 -1.09 10.63
N PRO A 113 15.34 -2.32 10.07
CA PRO A 113 16.49 -3.22 10.01
C PRO A 113 17.72 -2.55 9.40
N PRO A 114 18.95 -3.00 9.70
CA PRO A 114 20.14 -2.50 9.02
C PRO A 114 20.09 -2.75 7.50
N TYR A 115 20.66 -1.83 6.72
CA TYR A 115 20.75 -1.96 5.26
C TYR A 115 21.38 -3.29 4.85
N ASP A 116 22.51 -3.64 5.47
CA ASP A 116 23.23 -4.88 5.17
C ASP A 116 22.39 -6.14 5.45
N THR A 117 21.48 -6.09 6.43
CA THR A 117 20.56 -7.19 6.73
C THR A 117 19.56 -7.39 5.59
N ILE A 118 18.94 -6.31 5.11
CA ILE A 118 17.98 -6.41 4.01
C ILE A 118 18.69 -6.77 2.71
N LEU A 119 19.85 -6.18 2.45
CA LEU A 119 20.66 -6.49 1.27
C LEU A 119 21.04 -7.98 1.25
N ALA A 120 21.55 -8.51 2.37
CA ALA A 120 21.91 -9.92 2.47
C ALA A 120 20.72 -10.84 2.21
N LEU A 121 19.53 -10.50 2.70
CA LEU A 121 18.31 -11.26 2.43
C LEU A 121 17.90 -11.21 0.96
N VAL A 122 17.85 -10.01 0.36
CA VAL A 122 17.51 -9.83 -1.06
C VAL A 122 18.50 -10.60 -1.94
N THR A 123 19.81 -10.52 -1.66
CA THR A 123 20.82 -11.28 -2.38
C THR A 123 20.66 -12.79 -2.20
N ALA A 124 20.41 -13.26 -0.98
CA ALA A 124 20.20 -14.68 -0.73
C ALA A 124 18.90 -15.22 -1.36
N GLY A 125 17.89 -14.36 -1.52
CA GLY A 125 16.62 -14.70 -2.17
C GLY A 125 16.70 -14.77 -3.69
N GLU A 126 17.64 -14.08 -4.34
CA GLU A 126 17.72 -13.98 -5.80
C GLU A 126 17.68 -15.34 -6.53
N PRO A 127 18.45 -16.38 -6.13
CA PRO A 127 18.46 -17.65 -6.84
C PRO A 127 17.12 -18.38 -6.86
N HIS A 128 16.21 -18.07 -5.93
CA HIS A 128 14.91 -18.72 -5.79
C HIS A 128 13.79 -17.95 -6.51
N PHE A 129 14.03 -16.70 -6.92
CA PHE A 129 12.99 -15.84 -7.50
C PHE A 129 12.41 -16.42 -8.79
N LYS A 130 13.23 -16.99 -9.69
CA LYS A 130 12.74 -17.56 -10.95
C LYS A 130 11.73 -18.70 -10.73
N GLN A 131 11.98 -19.54 -9.72
CA GLN A 131 11.07 -20.61 -9.37
C GLN A 131 9.78 -20.05 -8.77
N PHE A 132 9.90 -19.04 -7.90
CA PHE A 132 8.76 -18.34 -7.34
C PHE A 132 7.91 -17.68 -8.42
N ASP A 133 8.51 -16.94 -9.34
CA ASP A 133 7.78 -16.25 -10.42
C ASP A 133 6.99 -17.27 -11.26
N SER A 134 7.57 -18.42 -11.57
CA SER A 134 6.87 -19.49 -12.29
C SER A 134 5.61 -19.96 -11.53
N LEU A 135 5.72 -20.21 -10.23
CA LEU A 135 4.58 -20.59 -9.38
C LEU A 135 3.57 -19.45 -9.23
N TRP A 136 4.07 -18.22 -9.12
CA TRP A 136 3.25 -17.03 -8.97
C TRP A 136 2.39 -16.83 -10.21
N GLN A 137 2.95 -16.94 -11.41
CA GLN A 137 2.20 -16.86 -12.67
C GLN A 137 1.13 -17.96 -12.77
N GLU A 138 1.44 -19.19 -12.34
CA GLU A 138 0.54 -20.33 -12.47
C GLU A 138 -0.61 -20.33 -11.45
N HIS A 139 -0.32 -20.02 -10.19
CA HIS A 139 -1.25 -20.26 -9.07
C HIS A 139 -1.75 -18.99 -8.38
N ILE A 140 -0.96 -17.92 -8.41
CA ILE A 140 -1.23 -16.71 -7.61
C ILE A 140 -1.83 -15.61 -8.49
N PHE A 141 -1.21 -15.34 -9.63
CA PHE A 141 -1.63 -14.31 -10.55
C PHE A 141 -3.09 -14.44 -11.01
N PRO A 142 -3.63 -15.65 -11.31
CA PRO A 142 -5.04 -15.77 -11.71
C PRO A 142 -6.01 -15.25 -10.63
N GLN A 143 -5.66 -15.41 -9.35
CA GLN A 143 -6.46 -14.91 -8.23
C GLN A 143 -6.34 -13.39 -8.07
N ILE A 144 -5.13 -12.86 -8.23
CA ILE A 144 -4.86 -11.41 -8.25
C ILE A 144 -5.64 -10.74 -9.39
N ASP A 145 -5.54 -11.27 -10.60
CA ASP A 145 -6.21 -10.76 -11.79
C ASP A 145 -7.75 -10.77 -11.62
N LEU A 146 -8.31 -11.86 -11.06
CA LEU A 146 -9.73 -11.93 -10.73
C LEU A 146 -10.14 -10.86 -9.70
N GLN A 147 -9.36 -10.65 -8.65
CA GLN A 147 -9.65 -9.62 -7.65
C GLN A 147 -9.59 -8.21 -8.25
N ILE A 148 -8.55 -7.91 -9.04
CA ILE A 148 -8.39 -6.61 -9.71
C ILE A 148 -9.55 -6.35 -10.67
N LYS A 149 -9.96 -7.34 -11.48
CA LYS A 149 -11.12 -7.21 -12.37
C LYS A 149 -12.41 -6.90 -11.61
N ASN A 150 -12.64 -7.58 -10.49
CA ASN A 150 -13.79 -7.29 -9.63
C ASN A 150 -13.73 -5.87 -9.06
N TRP A 151 -12.55 -5.42 -8.62
CA TRP A 151 -12.39 -4.06 -8.13
C TRP A 151 -12.55 -3.01 -9.20
N GLN A 152 -12.02 -3.20 -10.41
CA GLN A 152 -12.26 -2.32 -11.56
C GLN A 152 -13.77 -2.18 -11.81
N HIS A 153 -14.49 -3.30 -11.84
CA HIS A 153 -15.93 -3.31 -12.01
C HIS A 153 -16.67 -2.58 -10.88
N GLN A 154 -16.26 -2.79 -9.62
CA GLN A 154 -16.84 -2.10 -8.46
C GLN A 154 -16.55 -0.60 -8.49
N LEU A 155 -15.35 -0.19 -8.90
CA LEU A 155 -14.97 1.22 -9.03
C LEU A 155 -15.90 1.94 -10.00
N GLU A 156 -16.13 1.35 -11.17
CA GLU A 156 -17.00 1.91 -12.23
C GLU A 156 -18.47 1.92 -11.81
N LEU A 157 -18.99 0.81 -11.28
CA LEU A 157 -20.41 0.68 -10.98
C LEU A 157 -20.86 1.47 -9.75
N LEU A 158 -20.00 1.56 -8.74
CA LEU A 158 -20.38 2.08 -7.42
C LEU A 158 -19.87 3.50 -7.17
N ASP A 159 -19.14 4.12 -8.11
CA ASP A 159 -18.50 5.44 -7.91
C ASP A 159 -17.78 5.50 -6.55
N VAL A 160 -16.89 4.52 -6.30
CA VAL A 160 -16.38 4.24 -4.94
C VAL A 160 -15.61 5.43 -4.38
N THR A 161 -14.74 6.05 -5.19
CA THR A 161 -13.95 7.22 -4.82
C THR A 161 -14.83 8.44 -4.54
N GLY A 162 -15.77 8.75 -5.44
CA GLY A 162 -16.71 9.84 -5.27
C GLY A 162 -17.59 9.65 -4.04
N ASN A 163 -18.14 8.45 -3.83
CA ASN A 163 -18.93 8.13 -2.63
C ASN A 163 -18.10 8.24 -1.34
N TYR A 164 -16.86 7.76 -1.35
CA TYR A 164 -15.96 7.88 -0.20
C TYR A 164 -15.67 9.35 0.16
N GLN A 165 -15.33 10.20 -0.83
CA GLN A 165 -15.10 11.62 -0.60
C GLN A 165 -16.37 12.37 -0.14
N ARG A 166 -17.55 12.00 -0.67
CA ARG A 166 -18.84 12.55 -0.21
C ARG A 166 -19.16 12.16 1.23
N LEU A 167 -18.91 10.90 1.61
CA LEU A 167 -19.14 10.40 2.97
C LEU A 167 -18.20 11.06 3.99
N THR A 168 -16.91 11.12 3.66
CA THR A 168 -15.90 11.72 4.55
C THR A 168 -15.92 13.26 4.55
N ARG A 169 -16.51 13.87 3.51
CA ARG A 169 -16.46 15.32 3.24
C ARG A 169 -15.03 15.85 3.12
N LEU A 170 -14.10 14.99 2.70
CA LEU A 170 -12.67 15.27 2.58
C LEU A 170 -12.15 14.77 1.23
N SER A 171 -11.33 15.57 0.56
CA SER A 171 -10.60 15.13 -0.62
C SER A 171 -9.38 14.30 -0.22
N LEU A 172 -9.11 13.24 -0.98
CA LEU A 172 -7.78 12.63 -0.98
C LEU A 172 -6.81 13.66 -1.57
N LYS A 173 -5.68 13.91 -0.90
CA LYS A 173 -4.69 14.92 -1.31
C LYS A 173 -3.72 14.37 -2.35
N THR A 174 -4.24 13.76 -3.41
CA THR A 174 -3.46 13.14 -4.49
C THR A 174 -4.26 13.14 -5.78
N ASP A 175 -3.59 13.30 -6.92
CA ASP A 175 -4.22 13.21 -8.24
C ASP A 175 -4.31 11.76 -8.74
N THR A 176 -3.51 10.86 -8.15
CA THR A 176 -3.47 9.43 -8.47
C THR A 176 -3.54 8.60 -7.20
N LEU A 177 -4.20 7.45 -7.29
CA LEU A 177 -4.27 6.48 -6.20
C LEU A 177 -3.95 5.09 -6.75
N GLN A 178 -2.84 4.50 -6.29
CA GLN A 178 -2.55 3.10 -6.60
C GLN A 178 -3.29 2.18 -5.63
N ILE A 179 -3.85 1.08 -6.15
CA ILE A 179 -4.45 0.02 -5.35
C ILE A 179 -3.78 -1.31 -5.72
N GLY A 180 -2.94 -1.82 -4.82
CA GLY A 180 -2.15 -3.02 -4.99
C GLY A 180 -2.82 -4.27 -4.42
N ALA A 181 -2.94 -5.31 -5.22
CA ALA A 181 -3.29 -6.66 -4.77
C ALA A 181 -2.02 -7.51 -4.69
N LEU A 182 -1.68 -7.94 -3.47
CA LEU A 182 -0.46 -8.69 -3.17
C LEU A 182 -0.84 -9.90 -2.29
N ALA A 183 -0.74 -11.11 -2.82
CA ALA A 183 -1.18 -12.33 -2.15
C ALA A 183 -0.49 -12.61 -0.81
N TYR A 184 0.74 -12.14 -0.62
CA TYR A 184 1.53 -12.33 0.60
C TYR A 184 1.48 -11.15 1.58
N HIS A 185 0.70 -10.13 1.27
CA HIS A 185 0.47 -9.03 2.20
C HIS A 185 -0.30 -9.53 3.44
N LEU A 186 0.00 -9.00 4.64
CA LEU A 186 -0.53 -9.57 5.89
C LEU A 186 -1.93 -9.09 6.32
N ALA A 187 -2.26 -7.82 6.12
CA ALA A 187 -3.51 -7.25 6.65
C ALA A 187 -4.13 -6.15 5.79
N GLY A 188 -3.28 -5.28 5.24
CA GLY A 188 -3.69 -4.08 4.52
C GLY A 188 -2.76 -2.94 4.92
N SER A 189 -2.54 -2.01 4.01
CA SER A 189 -1.69 -0.87 4.25
C SER A 189 -2.04 0.33 3.37
N ALA A 190 -1.73 1.49 3.92
CA ALA A 190 -1.81 2.77 3.26
C ALA A 190 -0.69 3.66 3.81
N ASN A 191 -0.35 4.73 3.07
CA ASN A 191 0.64 5.78 3.36
C ASN A 191 2.02 5.60 2.72
N TYR A 192 2.07 5.28 1.44
CA TYR A 192 3.33 5.24 0.68
C TYR A 192 3.49 6.42 -0.26
N ASN A 193 4.73 6.60 -0.71
CA ASN A 193 5.05 7.49 -1.80
C ASN A 193 5.50 6.61 -2.99
N PRO A 194 4.75 6.60 -4.12
CA PRO A 194 3.51 7.35 -4.37
C PRO A 194 2.30 6.84 -3.57
N THR A 195 1.28 7.70 -3.44
CA THR A 195 0.08 7.42 -2.65
C THR A 195 -0.61 6.13 -3.11
N GLY A 196 -0.64 5.13 -2.24
CA GLY A 196 -1.22 3.84 -2.55
C GLY A 196 -1.85 3.14 -1.36
N ILE A 197 -2.77 2.24 -1.67
CA ILE A 197 -3.37 1.24 -0.78
C ILE A 197 -2.86 -0.12 -1.26
N TYR A 198 -2.31 -0.96 -0.37
CA TYR A 198 -1.85 -2.31 -0.72
C TYR A 198 -2.47 -3.29 0.25
N THR A 199 -2.88 -4.46 -0.23
CA THR A 199 -3.62 -5.40 0.60
C THR A 199 -3.48 -6.83 0.10
N SER A 200 -3.79 -7.76 1.00
CA SER A 200 -3.93 -9.18 0.69
C SER A 200 -5.10 -9.41 -0.26
N LEU A 201 -5.20 -10.66 -0.74
CA LEU A 201 -6.40 -11.11 -1.41
C LEU A 201 -7.55 -11.33 -0.42
N PHE A 202 -8.77 -11.10 -0.89
CA PHE A 202 -10.01 -11.31 -0.17
C PHE A 202 -10.78 -12.47 -0.78
N LYS A 203 -11.37 -13.32 0.07
CA LYS A 203 -12.33 -14.35 -0.37
C LYS A 203 -13.51 -13.75 -1.13
N THR A 204 -13.90 -12.53 -0.77
CA THR A 204 -14.94 -11.75 -1.45
C THR A 204 -14.40 -10.36 -1.71
N PRO A 205 -14.01 -10.03 -2.96
CA PRO A 205 -13.49 -8.71 -3.30
C PRO A 205 -14.47 -7.60 -2.93
N ASN A 206 -14.01 -6.61 -2.14
CA ASN A 206 -14.83 -5.48 -1.68
C ASN A 206 -14.03 -4.17 -1.69
N LEU A 207 -13.96 -3.54 -2.86
CA LEU A 207 -13.26 -2.28 -3.05
C LEU A 207 -13.79 -1.13 -2.15
N PRO A 208 -15.11 -0.95 -1.95
CA PRO A 208 -15.62 0.04 -1.01
C PRO A 208 -15.06 -0.11 0.40
N TRP A 209 -14.95 -1.35 0.90
CA TRP A 209 -14.35 -1.61 2.21
C TRP A 209 -12.85 -1.30 2.23
N VAL A 210 -12.11 -1.72 1.19
CA VAL A 210 -10.66 -1.45 1.06
C VAL A 210 -10.37 0.04 1.05
N ILE A 211 -11.04 0.82 0.19
CA ILE A 211 -10.88 2.28 0.13
C ILE A 211 -11.39 2.94 1.41
N GLY A 212 -12.49 2.46 1.99
CA GLY A 212 -13.02 3.00 3.24
C GLY A 212 -12.06 2.83 4.42
N HIS A 213 -11.47 1.64 4.58
CA HIS A 213 -10.53 1.35 5.68
C HIS A 213 -9.17 2.01 5.43
N GLU A 214 -8.49 1.63 4.35
CA GLU A 214 -7.12 2.06 4.07
C GLU A 214 -7.05 3.50 3.56
N GLY A 215 -8.03 3.94 2.76
CA GLY A 215 -8.12 5.33 2.31
C GLY A 215 -8.36 6.31 3.47
N THR A 216 -8.91 5.86 4.61
CA THR A 216 -9.05 6.71 5.80
C THR A 216 -7.68 7.02 6.40
N HIS A 217 -6.73 6.07 6.36
CA HIS A 217 -5.36 6.34 6.76
C HIS A 217 -4.73 7.44 5.90
N LEU A 218 -4.99 7.47 4.59
CA LEU A 218 -4.48 8.52 3.69
C LEU A 218 -5.05 9.92 3.99
N LEU A 219 -6.27 10.02 4.54
CA LEU A 219 -6.84 11.30 4.99
C LEU A 219 -6.18 11.78 6.28
N LEU A 220 -5.84 10.84 7.15
CA LEU A 220 -5.30 11.11 8.48
C LEU A 220 -3.80 11.38 8.48
N THR A 221 -3.04 11.03 7.43
CA THR A 221 -1.56 11.11 7.42
C THR A 221 -0.96 12.35 6.75
N GLY A 222 -1.76 13.31 6.28
CA GLY A 222 -1.27 14.70 6.15
C GLY A 222 -0.82 15.22 7.53
N PRO A 223 0.21 16.08 7.64
CA PRO A 223 1.23 16.12 8.71
C PRO A 223 0.76 15.63 10.10
N ALA A 224 0.49 14.34 10.22
CA ALA A 224 0.01 13.72 11.44
C ALA A 224 1.16 13.02 12.14
N GLY A 225 1.94 13.88 12.76
CA GLY A 225 2.74 13.65 13.96
C GLY A 225 2.71 14.89 14.86
N LYS A 226 1.84 15.89 14.57
CA LYS A 226 1.66 17.05 15.45
C LYS A 226 0.80 16.63 16.63
N ASN A 227 1.52 16.19 17.67
CA ASN A 227 1.20 16.37 19.08
C ASN A 227 -0.27 16.13 19.47
N TRP A 228 -0.56 14.90 19.91
CA TRP A 228 -1.53 14.67 21.00
C TRP A 228 -0.98 15.22 22.33
N ILE A 229 -0.42 16.43 22.34
CA ILE A 229 -0.22 17.17 23.58
C ILE A 229 -1.58 17.77 23.86
N CYS A 230 -2.23 17.23 24.88
CA CYS A 230 -3.48 17.64 25.49
C CYS A 230 -3.83 19.12 25.27
N LEU A 231 -5.08 19.37 24.86
CA LEU A 231 -5.77 20.60 25.25
C LEU A 231 -5.96 20.61 26.76
#